data_AF-A0A9E0XLF2-F1
#
_entry.id   AF-A0A9E0XLF2-F1
#
_cell.length_a   1.000
_cell.length_b   1.000
_cell.length_c   1.000
_cell.angle_alpha   90.00
_cell.angle_beta   90.00
_cell.angle_gamma   90.00
#
_symmetry.space_group_name_H-M   'P 1'
#
loop_
_entity.id
_entity.type
_entity.pdbx_description
1 polymer ?
#
loop_
_entity_poly.entity_id
_entity_poly.type
_entity_poly.pdbx_seq_one_letter_code
_entity_poly.pdbx_strand_id
1 'polypeptide(L)' 'MINIKRLKTTDADFKQRLDQILAFEGAQDDSIDNVVNNILKDVKARGDAAVLEYTNRFDRLSAKSMAELEIPKSAL' A
#
# COMPACT_ATOMS: atom_id res chain seq x y z
N MET A 1 27.36 2.28 1.70
CA MET A 1 27.59 1.19 0.73
C MET A 1 26.47 0.18 0.94
N ILE A 2 25.67 -0.14 -0.09
CA ILE A 2 24.54 -1.08 0.05
C ILE A 2 25.11 -2.51 0.07
N ASN A 3 24.75 -3.29 1.09
CA ASN A 3 25.22 -4.66 1.24
C ASN A 3 24.23 -5.63 0.56
N ILE A 4 24.57 -6.15 -0.61
CA ILE A 4 23.71 -7.04 -1.41
C ILE A 4 24.06 -8.49 -1.09
N LYS A 5 23.07 -9.30 -0.68
CA LYS A 5 23.26 -10.74 -0.45
C LYS A 5 23.67 -11.43 -1.76
N ARG A 6 24.76 -12.21 -1.71
CA ARG A 6 25.26 -13.02 -2.83
C ARG A 6 25.29 -14.49 -2.42
N LEU A 7 24.91 -15.38 -3.34
CA LEU A 7 24.88 -16.83 -3.15
C LEU A 7 25.75 -17.49 -4.21
N LYS A 8 26.37 -18.62 -3.87
CA LYS A 8 27.10 -19.47 -4.81
C LYS A 8 26.44 -20.85 -4.83
N THR A 9 26.15 -21.35 -6.02
CA THR A 9 25.50 -22.66 -6.21
C THR A 9 26.33 -23.85 -5.74
N THR A 10 27.63 -23.64 -5.52
CA THR A 10 28.58 -24.64 -5.02
C THR A 10 28.62 -24.74 -3.50
N ASP A 11 28.04 -23.78 -2.78
CA ASP A 11 28.03 -23.82 -1.31
C ASP A 11 27.09 -24.95 -0.85
N ALA A 12 27.52 -25.74 0.15
CA ALA A 12 26.74 -26.87 0.65
C ALA A 12 25.37 -26.46 1.23
N ASP A 13 25.25 -25.21 1.66
CA ASP A 13 24.05 -24.60 2.23
C ASP A 13 23.26 -23.73 1.23
N PHE A 14 23.63 -23.74 -0.05
CA PHE A 14 23.03 -22.90 -1.08
C PHE A 14 21.51 -22.99 -1.11
N LYS A 15 20.98 -24.22 -1.09
CA LYS A 15 19.53 -24.47 -1.17
C LYS A 15 18.80 -23.84 0.02
N GLN A 16 19.30 -24.06 1.24
CA GLN A 16 18.74 -23.48 2.45
C GLN A 16 18.77 -21.94 2.43
N ARG A 17 19.91 -21.35 2.02
CA ARG A 17 20.06 -19.89 1.93
C ARG A 17 19.19 -19.28 0.85
N LEU A 18 18.99 -19.99 -0.27
CA LEU A 18 18.09 -19.57 -1.33
C LEU A 18 16.64 -19.63 -0.84
N ASP A 19 16.23 -20.74 -0.20
CA ASP A 19 14.88 -20.92 0.33
C ASP A 19 14.56 -19.85 1.39
N GLN A 20 15.52 -19.42 2.22
CA GLN A 20 15.35 -18.31 3.16
C GLN A 20 15.16 -16.93 2.50
N ILE A 21 15.73 -16.71 1.32
CA ILE A 21 15.57 -15.45 0.58
C ILE A 21 14.25 -15.46 -0.19
N LEU A 22 13.88 -16.63 -0.70
CA LEU A 22 12.62 -16.86 -1.39
C LEU A 22 11.45 -17.07 -0.42
N ALA A 23 11.73 -17.23 0.87
CA ALA A 23 10.75 -17.13 1.95
C ALA A 23 10.25 -15.68 2.00
N PHE A 24 9.45 -15.35 1.00
CA PHE A 24 8.57 -14.20 0.99
C PHE A 24 7.53 -14.49 2.05
N GLU A 25 7.82 -14.09 3.29
CA GLU A 25 6.78 -13.83 4.25
C GLU A 25 5.98 -12.66 3.67
N GLY A 26 4.96 -13.00 2.88
CA GLY A 26 3.79 -12.16 2.72
C GLY A 26 3.14 -12.08 4.10
N ALA A 27 3.79 -11.38 5.03
CA ALA A 27 3.15 -10.91 6.22
C ALA A 27 2.07 -9.97 5.69
N GLN A 28 0.85 -10.51 5.58
CA GLN A 28 -0.35 -9.72 5.58
C GLN A 28 -0.24 -8.91 6.88
N ASP A 29 0.20 -7.66 6.75
CA ASP A 29 0.31 -6.79 7.90
C ASP A 29 -1.12 -6.53 8.35
N ASP A 30 -1.53 -7.16 9.45
CA ASP A 30 -2.88 -7.02 10.01
C ASP A 30 -3.24 -5.53 10.21
N SER A 31 -2.26 -4.64 10.35
CA SER A 31 -2.51 -3.20 10.41
C SER A 31 -3.06 -2.65 9.09
N ILE A 32 -2.61 -3.15 7.94
CA ILE A 32 -3.13 -2.77 6.62
C ILE A 32 -4.59 -3.21 6.50
N ASP A 33 -4.91 -4.45 6.87
CA ASP A 33 -6.28 -4.96 6.81
C ASP A 33 -7.21 -4.16 7.72
N ASN A 34 -6.75 -3.82 8.93
CA ASN A 34 -7.50 -2.97 9.84
C ASN A 34 -7.73 -1.55 9.27
N VAL A 35 -6.71 -0.95 8.64
CA VAL A 35 -6.84 0.36 8.00
C VAL A 35 -7.85 0.32 6.87
N VAL A 36 -7.77 -0.66 5.96
CA VAL A 36 -8.71 -0.81 4.84
C VAL A 36 -10.14 -1.01 5.35
N ASN A 37 -10.33 -1.88 6.34
CA ASN A 37 -11.64 -2.11 6.93
C ASN A 37 -12.26 -0.85 7.54
N ASN A 38 -11.45 -0.02 8.20
CA ASN A 38 -11.91 1.24 8.77
C ASN A 38 -12.27 2.26 7.69
N ILE A 39 -11.47 2.39 6.63
CA ILE A 39 -11.78 3.26 5.48
C ILE A 39 -13.11 2.84 4.85
N LEU A 40 -13.30 1.54 4.59
CA LEU A 40 -14.55 1.03 4.00
C LEU A 40 -15.77 1.30 4.89
N LYS A 41 -15.66 1.09 6.21
CA LYS A 41 -16.73 1.40 7.17
C LYS A 41 -17.08 2.88 7.16
N ASP A 42 -16.07 3.74 7.17
CA ASP A 42 -16.24 5.19 7.17
C ASP A 42 -16.89 5.69 5.88
N VAL A 43 -16.44 5.21 4.72
CA VAL A 43 -17.04 5.56 3.42
C VAL A 43 -18.48 5.08 3.35
N LYS A 44 -18.78 3.87 3.85
CA LYS A 44 -20.16 3.37 3.91
C LYS A 44 -21.05 4.22 4.81
N ALA A 45 -20.53 4.73 5.92
CA ALA A 45 -21.32 5.50 6.89
C ALA A 45 -21.44 6.99 6.52
N ARG A 46 -20.38 7.59 5.97
CA ARG A 46 -20.25 9.05 5.77
C ARG A 46 -20.16 9.48 4.30
N GLY A 47 -20.04 8.53 3.37
CA GLY A 47 -19.96 8.80 1.93
C GLY A 47 -18.81 9.74 1.57
N ASP A 48 -19.10 10.73 0.73
CA ASP A 48 -18.17 11.72 0.19
C ASP A 48 -17.32 12.43 1.27
N ALA A 49 -17.87 12.63 2.46
CA ALA A 49 -17.12 13.27 3.55
C ALA A 49 -15.92 12.43 3.99
N ALA A 50 -16.06 11.09 4.04
CA ALA A 50 -14.94 10.20 4.34
C ALA A 50 -13.93 10.16 3.18
N VAL A 51 -14.41 10.17 1.93
CA VAL A 51 -13.54 10.18 0.75
C VAL A 51 -12.67 11.44 0.76
N LEU A 52 -13.26 12.62 0.93
CA LEU A 52 -12.53 13.89 1.02
C LEU A 52 -11.48 13.90 2.14
N GLU A 53 -11.84 13.40 3.32
CA GLU A 53 -10.93 13.31 4.46
C GLU A 53 -9.72 12.42 4.15
N TYR A 54 -9.96 11.21 3.63
CA TYR A 54 -8.89 10.26 3.34
C TYR A 54 -8.02 10.68 2.16
N THR A 55 -8.59 11.31 1.13
CA THR A 55 -7.83 11.90 0.02
C THR A 55 -6.91 13.02 0.52
N ASN A 56 -7.40 13.93 1.36
CA ASN A 56 -6.54 14.98 1.91
C ASN A 56 -5.45 14.41 2.83
N ARG A 57 -5.73 13.33 3.57
CA ARG A 57 -4.78 12.69 4.49
C ARG A 57 -3.69 11.90 3.77
N PHE A 58 -4.06 11.03 2.84
CA PHE A 58 -3.15 10.06 2.24
C PHE A 58 -2.51 10.57 0.95
N ASP A 59 -3.28 11.27 0.12
CA ASP A 59 -2.80 11.81 -1.16
C ASP A 59 -2.23 13.23 -0.99
N ARG A 60 -2.37 13.81 0.21
CA ARG A 60 -1.88 15.14 0.59
C ARG A 60 -2.45 16.26 -0.30
N LEU A 61 -3.69 16.08 -0.76
CA LEU A 61 -4.45 17.11 -1.44
C LEU A 61 -5.10 18.07 -0.42
N SER A 62 -5.74 19.13 -0.93
CA SER A 62 -6.52 20.08 -0.15
C SER A 62 -7.88 20.34 -0.81
N ALA A 63 -8.52 19.26 -1.25
CA ALA A 63 -9.82 19.31 -1.89
C ALA A 63 -10.91 19.64 -0.88
N LYS A 64 -11.81 20.55 -1.25
CA LYS A 64 -12.94 20.97 -0.40
C LYS A 64 -14.26 20.34 -0.81
N SER A 65 -14.32 19.72 -2.00
CA SER A 65 -15.51 19.12 -2.56
C SER A 65 -15.17 17.97 -3.52
N MET A 66 -16.10 17.03 -3.72
CA MET A 66 -15.89 15.92 -4.67
C MET A 66 -15.70 16.40 -6.11
N ALA A 67 -16.29 17.53 -6.48
CA ALA A 67 -16.12 18.12 -7.81
C ALA A 67 -14.66 18.52 -8.09
N GLU A 68 -13.88 18.88 -7.07
CA GLU A 68 -12.44 19.19 -7.22
C GLU A 68 -11.58 17.95 -7.44
N LEU A 69 -12.11 16.75 -7.14
CA LEU A 69 -11.45 15.47 -7.37
C LEU A 69 -11.74 14.89 -8.76
N GLU A 70 -12.70 15.47 -9.49
CA GLU A 70 -13.03 15.06 -10.85
C GLU A 70 -12.07 15.70 -11.85
N ILE A 71 -11.48 14.88 -12.73
CA ILE A 71 -10.72 15.40 -13.88
C ILE A 71 -11.72 15.71 -14.99
N PRO A 72 -11.89 16.99 -15.39
CA PRO A 72 -12.88 17.36 -16.39
C PRO A 72 -12.49 16.79 -17.76
N LYS A 73 -13.49 16.46 -18.59
CA LYS A 73 -13.28 15.91 -19.93
C LYS A 73 -12.36 16.77 -20.81
N SER A 74 -12.33 18.08 -20.61
CA SER A 74 -11.45 19.01 -21.35
C SER A 74 -9.97 18.88 -21.02
N ALA A 75 -9.61 18.19 -19.93
CA ALA A 75 -8.24 17.99 -19.48
C ALA A 75 -7.68 16.60 -19.85
N LEU A 76 -8.46 15.77 -20.56
CA LEU A 76 -8.05 14.48 -21.14
C LEU A 76 -7.60 14.69 -22.59
#